data_AF-A0A843CI62-F1
#
_entry.id   AF-A0A843CI62-F1
#
_cell.length_a   1.000
_cell.length_b   1.000
_cell.length_c   1.000
_cell.angle_alpha   90.00
_cell.angle_beta   90.00
_cell.angle_gamma   90.00
#
_symmetry.space_group_name_H-M   'P 1'
#
loop_
_entity.id
_entity.type
_entity.pdbx_description
1 polymer ?
#
loop_
_entity_poly.entity_id
_entity_poly.type
_entity_poly.pdbx_seq_one_letter_code
_entity_poly.pdbx_strand_id
1 'polypeptide(L)' 'MTQRPASEVSRPKVIFSIEGVGDAIGEFHRFASPRTADAILRVLPIGGRVARYGEEVYFQISVKAP' A
#
# COMPACT_ATOMS: atom_id res chain seq x y z
N MET A 1 18.14 18.27 1.16
CA MET A 1 16.77 17.89 1.57
C MET A 1 15.94 17.81 0.29
N THR A 2 15.80 16.63 -0.31
CA THR A 2 15.09 16.47 -1.59
C THR A 2 13.61 16.74 -1.34
N GLN A 3 13.10 17.88 -1.81
CA GLN A 3 11.66 18.14 -1.78
C GLN A 3 11.00 17.17 -2.75
N ARG A 4 10.13 16.29 -2.22
CA ARG A 4 9.24 15.48 -3.06
C ARG A 4 8.16 16.38 -3.62
N PRO A 5 7.84 16.33 -4.92
CA PRO A 5 6.74 17.10 -5.50
C PRO A 5 5.43 16.82 -4.74
N ALA A 6 4.56 17.83 -4.62
CA ALA A 6 3.31 17.72 -3.86
C ALA A 6 2.40 16.57 -4.35
N SER A 7 2.49 16.23 -5.64
CA SER A 7 1.83 15.07 -6.23
C SER A 7 2.28 13.75 -5.61
N GLU A 8 3.55 13.60 -5.26
CA GLU A 8 4.12 12.39 -4.63
C GLU A 8 3.74 12.29 -3.14
N VAL A 9 3.46 13.43 -2.50
CA VAL A 9 2.91 13.47 -1.14
C VAL A 9 1.45 12.98 -1.14
N SER A 10 0.65 13.40 -2.13
CA SER A 10 -0.74 12.95 -2.28
C SER A 10 -0.87 11.55 -2.89
N ARG A 11 0.12 11.12 -3.67
CA ARG A 11 0.17 9.82 -4.35
C ARG A 11 1.45 9.04 -4.02
N PRO A 12 1.64 8.60 -2.77
CA PRO A 12 2.81 7.81 -2.42
C PRO A 12 2.82 6.50 -3.21
N LYS A 13 3.93 6.25 -3.90
CA LYS A 13 4.16 4.99 -4.63
C LYS A 13 4.57 3.88 -3.67
N VAL A 14 4.12 2.67 -3.95
CA VAL A 14 4.47 1.45 -3.22
C VAL A 14 4.74 0.31 -4.19
N ILE A 15 5.46 -0.70 -3.71
CA ILE A 15 5.71 -1.94 -4.42
C ILE A 15 4.96 -3.06 -3.70
N PHE A 16 4.20 -3.84 -4.45
CA PHE A 16 3.64 -5.11 -4.01
C PHE A 16 4.58 -6.21 -4.48
N SER A 17 5.13 -6.98 -3.56
CA SER A 17 6.03 -8.09 -3.88
C SER A 17 5.40 -9.40 -3.41
N ILE A 18 5.25 -10.36 -4.32
CA ILE A 18 4.72 -11.69 -4.04
C ILE A 18 5.79 -12.72 -4.39
N GLU A 19 6.22 -13.48 -3.39
CA GLU A 19 7.21 -14.53 -3.56
C GLU A 19 6.77 -15.55 -4.63
N GLY A 20 7.66 -15.85 -5.57
CA GLY A 20 7.38 -16.78 -6.67
C GLY A 20 6.49 -16.22 -7.80
N VAL A 21 6.01 -14.97 -7.71
CA VAL A 21 5.18 -14.32 -8.74
C VAL A 21 5.88 -13.08 -9.31
N GLY A 22 6.39 -12.19 -8.45
CA GLY A 22 7.11 -10.98 -8.84
C GLY A 22 6.59 -9.71 -8.18
N ASP A 23 6.97 -8.57 -8.76
CA ASP A 23 6.69 -7.23 -8.23
C ASP A 23 5.71 -6.45 -9.10
N ALA A 24 4.83 -5.69 -8.46
CA ALA A 24 3.94 -4.72 -9.10
C ALA A 24 4.08 -3.35 -8.44
N ILE A 25 4.04 -2.28 -9.25
CA ILE A 25 4.06 -0.90 -8.76
C ILE A 25 2.62 -0.42 -8.61
N GLY A 26 2.31 0.17 -7.47
CA GLY A 26 1.05 0.87 -7.24
C GLY A 26 1.25 2.18 -6.50
N GLU A 27 0.14 2.87 -6.21
CA GLU A 27 0.15 4.13 -5.48
C GLU A 27 -1.11 4.26 -4.62
N PHE A 28 -0.97 4.97 -3.50
CA PHE A 28 -2.14 5.35 -2.69
C PHE A 28 -2.75 6.63 -3.21
N HIS A 29 -4.08 6.71 -3.23
CA HIS A 29 -4.80 7.95 -3.49
C HIS A 29 -5.26 8.56 -2.16
N ARG A 30 -4.42 9.40 -1.52
CA ARG A 30 -4.75 9.98 -0.21
C ARG A 30 -6.04 10.80 -0.22
N PHE A 31 -6.41 11.41 -1.36
CA PHE A 31 -7.65 12.16 -1.45
C PHE A 31 -8.90 11.27 -1.25
N ALA A 32 -8.85 10.01 -1.70
CA ALA A 32 -10.00 9.10 -1.67
C ALA A 32 -10.22 8.48 -0.28
N SER A 33 -9.14 8.21 0.44
CA SER A 33 -9.20 7.68 1.81
C SER A 33 -7.95 8.06 2.60
N PRO A 34 -7.86 9.30 3.11
CA PRO A 34 -6.63 9.83 3.69
C PRO A 34 -6.21 9.08 4.96
N ARG A 35 -7.17 8.80 5.86
CA ARG A 35 -6.90 8.12 7.13
C ARG A 35 -6.41 6.69 6.92
N THR A 36 -7.02 5.96 5.98
CA THR A 36 -6.63 4.59 5.63
C THR A 36 -5.25 4.56 4.99
N ALA A 37 -5.01 5.42 4.01
CA ALA A 37 -3.70 5.51 3.34
C ALA A 37 -2.59 5.84 4.35
N ASP A 38 -2.79 6.82 5.22
CA ASP A 38 -1.80 7.19 6.24
C ASP A 38 -1.58 6.08 7.27
N ALA A 39 -2.65 5.39 7.70
CA ALA A 39 -2.53 4.27 8.64
C ALA A 39 -1.68 3.13 8.06
N ILE A 40 -1.87 2.80 6.78
CA ILE A 40 -1.09 1.76 6.10
C ILE A 40 0.36 2.23 5.86
N LEU A 41 0.56 3.45 5.37
CA LEU A 41 1.89 3.99 5.06
C LEU A 41 2.80 4.06 6.29
N ARG A 42 2.25 4.30 7.49
CA ARG A 42 3.00 4.38 8.75
C ARG A 42 3.59 3.06 9.22
N VAL A 43 3.03 1.93 8.77
CA VAL A 43 3.45 0.60 9.22
C VAL A 43 4.28 -0.14 8.17
N LEU A 44 4.54 0.46 7.01
CA LEU A 44 5.38 -0.15 5.99
C LEU A 44 6.82 -0.39 6.51
N PRO A 45 7.48 -1.49 6.08
CA PRO A 45 6.96 -2.55 5.21
C PRO A 45 5.97 -3.46 5.95
N ILE A 46 4.92 -3.91 5.25
CA ILE A 46 3.94 -4.87 5.77
C ILE A 46 3.84 -6.08 4.84
N GLY A 47 3.53 -7.23 5.40
CA GLY A 47 3.36 -8.46 4.64
C GLY A 47 2.57 -9.50 5.44
N GLY A 48 2.18 -10.57 4.75
CA GLY A 48 1.39 -11.65 5.33
C GLY A 48 1.14 -12.76 4.32
N ARG A 49 0.38 -13.77 4.72
CA ARG A 49 -0.07 -14.82 3.81
C ARG A 49 -1.19 -14.30 2.92
N VAL A 50 -1.04 -14.55 1.63
CA VAL A 50 -2.01 -14.16 0.61
C VAL A 50 -3.00 -15.30 0.39
N ALA A 51 -4.29 -14.96 0.27
CA ALA A 51 -5.34 -15.82 -0.22
C ALA A 51 -5.86 -15.26 -1.55
N ARG A 52 -6.08 -16.14 -2.53
CA ARG A 52 -6.70 -15.77 -3.82
C ARG A 52 -8.21 -15.96 -3.73
N TYR A 53 -8.96 -14.99 -4.23
CA TYR A 53 -10.41 -15.10 -4.41
C TYR A 53 -10.79 -14.53 -5.79
N GLY A 54 -11.22 -15.40 -6.70
CA GLY A 54 -11.43 -15.03 -8.10
C GLY A 54 -10.14 -14.50 -8.74
N GLU A 55 -10.19 -13.28 -9.26
CA GLU A 55 -9.05 -12.56 -9.87
C GLU A 55 -8.31 -11.64 -8.88
N GLU A 56 -8.66 -11.70 -7.60
CA GLU A 56 -8.12 -10.82 -6.56
C GLU A 56 -7.24 -11.59 -5.56
N VAL A 57 -6.31 -10.87 -4.95
CA VAL A 57 -5.45 -11.36 -3.87
C VAL A 57 -5.66 -10.52 -2.62
N TYR A 58 -5.86 -11.20 -1.50
CA TYR A 58 -6.11 -10.59 -0.20
C TYR A 58 -5.09 -11.10 0.81
N PHE A 59 -4.62 -10.24 1.69
CA PHE A 59 -3.82 -10.63 2.83
C PHE A 59 -4.21 -9.80 4.04
N GLN A 60 -4.07 -10.38 5.23
CA GLN A 60 -4.42 -9.70 6.46
C GLN A 60 -3.23 -8.89 6.98
N ILE A 61 -3.52 -7.67 7.45
CA ILE A 61 -2.55 -6.80 8.13
C ILE A 61 -3.12 -6.36 9.48
N SER A 62 -2.25 -6.13 10.46
CA SER A 62 -2.64 -5.67 11.80
C SER A 62 -2.82 -4.15 11.85
N VAL A 63 -3.53 -3.57 10.87
CA VAL A 63 -3.86 -2.14 10.82
C VAL A 63 -5.33 -1.96 11.16
N LYS A 64 -5.62 -1.08 12.12
CA LYS A 64 -6.97 -0.58 12.37
C LYS A 64 -7.05 0.85 11.84
N ALA A 65 -7.84 1.06 10.80
CA ALA A 65 -8.19 2.40 10.37
C ALA A 65 -9.19 3.00 11.39
N PRO A 66 -8.94 4.22 11.90
CA PRO A 66 -9.82 4.91 12.85
C PRO A 66 -10.95 5.70 12.18
#